data_AF-A0A7J9M381-F1
#
_entry.id   AF-A0A7J9M381-F1
#
_cell.length_a   1.000
_cell.length_b   1.000
_cell.length_c   1.000
_cell.angle_alpha   90.00
_cell.angle_beta   90.00
_cell.angle_gamma   90.00
#
_symmetry.space_group_name_H-M   'P 1'
#
loop_
_entity.id
_entity.type
_entity.pdbx_description
1 polymer ?
#
loop_
_entity_poly.entity_id
_entity_poly.type
_entity_poly.pdbx_seq_one_letter_code
_entity_poly.pdbx_strand_id
1 'polypeptide(L)'
;MDVFPFVMRRLCIQWPYWAGDKTHLGFRKVDTYRWEFANDRFIKGRKDLLKNIARRKYSQGSEQQNNENFGLWMEVENLKTAKITLKQEMVKLRQYNKSAAIRLQTISCFD
;
A
#
# COMPACT_ATOMS: atom_id res chain seq x y z
N MET A 1 16.79 -26.23 8.48
CA MET A 1 16.07 -25.03 8.01
C MET A 1 17.08 -23.91 8.06
N ASP A 2 17.70 -23.59 6.93
CA ASP A 2 18.80 -22.63 6.92
C ASP A 2 18.25 -21.21 6.83
N VAL A 3 18.53 -20.42 7.86
CA VAL A 3 18.17 -19.00 7.95
C VAL A 3 19.32 -18.19 7.37
N PHE A 4 19.06 -17.42 6.32
CA PHE A 4 20.05 -16.49 5.75
C PHE A 4 20.23 -15.27 6.66
N PRO A 5 21.46 -14.92 7.10
CA PRO A 5 21.65 -13.70 7.86
C PRO A 5 22.19 -12.51 7.05
N PHE A 6 22.64 -12.65 5.78
CA PHE A 6 23.46 -11.57 5.17
C PHE A 6 23.29 -11.20 3.68
N VAL A 7 22.43 -11.84 2.88
CA VAL A 7 22.43 -11.58 1.42
C VAL A 7 21.10 -11.04 0.91
N MET A 8 20.78 -9.79 1.27
CA MET A 8 19.87 -8.96 0.48
C MET A 8 20.12 -7.45 0.68
N ARG A 9 21.31 -7.02 1.17
CA ARG A 9 21.57 -5.57 1.40
C ARG A 9 21.45 -4.68 0.16
N ARG A 10 21.51 -5.24 -1.06
CA ARG A 10 21.46 -4.44 -2.30
C ARG A 10 20.12 -4.45 -3.03
N LEU A 11 19.13 -5.22 -2.57
CA LEU A 11 17.75 -5.19 -3.09
C LEU A 11 16.69 -4.78 -2.04
N CYS A 12 17.08 -4.64 -0.77
CA CYS A 12 16.14 -4.47 0.35
C CYS A 12 15.77 -3.01 0.68
N ILE A 13 16.38 -2.01 0.05
CA ILE A 13 16.13 -0.60 0.41
C ILE A 13 14.77 -0.08 -0.12
N GLN A 14 14.03 -0.89 -0.89
CA GLN A 14 12.72 -0.52 -1.45
C GLN A 14 11.64 -1.57 -1.18
N TRP A 15 11.60 -2.18 0.00
CA TRP A 15 10.45 -3.02 0.39
C TRP A 15 9.50 -2.22 1.29
N PRO A 16 8.33 -1.76 0.78
CA PRO A 16 7.35 -1.06 1.59
C PRO A 16 6.72 -2.00 2.63
N TYR A 17 6.36 -1.43 3.78
CA TYR A 17 5.82 -2.09 4.98
C TYR A 17 4.49 -2.85 4.80
N TRP A 18 4.00 -3.01 3.56
CA TRP A 18 2.77 -3.71 3.21
C TRP A 18 3.03 -4.99 2.39
N ALA A 19 4.27 -5.48 2.36
CA ALA A 19 4.59 -6.76 1.75
C ALA A 19 4.08 -7.92 2.62
N GLY A 20 2.76 -8.15 2.58
CA GLY A 20 2.14 -9.37 3.11
C GLY A 20 2.62 -10.60 2.33
N ASP A 21 3.13 -11.59 3.08
CA ASP A 21 3.29 -13.04 2.83
C ASP A 21 3.77 -13.59 1.47
N LYS A 22 4.02 -12.78 0.43
CA LYS A 22 4.40 -13.27 -0.89
C LYS A 22 5.69 -12.64 -1.38
N THR A 23 6.81 -13.20 -0.93
CA THR A 23 8.08 -12.98 -1.63
C THR A 23 8.09 -13.72 -2.98
N HIS A 24 8.73 -13.11 -3.97
CA HIS A 24 8.79 -13.59 -5.36
C HIS A 24 9.40 -14.99 -5.52
N LEU A 25 10.19 -15.44 -4.55
CA LEU A 25 10.92 -16.72 -4.57
C LEU A 25 10.43 -17.70 -3.49
N GLY A 26 9.26 -17.46 -2.87
CA GLY A 26 8.68 -18.37 -1.88
C GLY A 26 9.41 -18.40 -0.53
N PHE A 27 10.22 -17.40 -0.23
CA PHE A 27 10.80 -17.20 1.10
C PHE A 27 9.74 -16.65 2.07
N ARG A 28 9.64 -17.22 3.26
CA ARG A 28 8.78 -16.75 4.33
C ARG A 28 9.59 -16.04 5.40
N LYS A 29 8.99 -15.02 6.02
CA LYS A 29 9.58 -14.33 7.17
C LYS A 29 9.56 -15.29 8.37
N VAL A 30 10.71 -15.45 9.03
CA VAL A 30 10.88 -16.39 10.16
C VAL A 30 10.82 -15.66 11.49
N ASP A 31 11.40 -14.46 11.55
CA ASP A 31 11.46 -13.64 12.76
C ASP A 31 10.88 -12.25 12.47
N THR A 32 10.04 -11.73 13.36
CA THR A 32 9.41 -10.41 13.24
C THR A 32 10.37 -9.24 13.46
N TYR A 33 11.39 -9.42 14.29
CA TYR A 33 12.36 -8.42 14.73
C TYR A 33 13.67 -8.46 13.93
N ARG A 34 13.95 -9.57 13.25
CA ARG A 34 15.16 -9.76 12.45
C ARG A 34 14.81 -9.98 10.98
N TRP A 35 15.68 -9.57 10.07
CA TRP A 35 15.52 -9.81 8.62
C TRP A 35 15.90 -11.25 8.27
N GLU A 36 15.18 -12.19 8.85
CA GLU A 36 15.40 -13.62 8.72
C GLU A 36 14.31 -14.24 7.85
N PHE A 37 14.76 -14.94 6.81
CA PHE A 37 13.89 -15.60 5.86
C PHE A 37 14.30 -17.06 5.67
N ALA A 38 13.31 -17.93 5.52
CA ALA A 38 13.50 -19.33 5.23
C ALA A 38 12.76 -19.74 3.95
N ASN A 39 13.30 -20.74 3.26
CA ASN A 39 12.64 -21.44 2.16
C ASN A 39 12.94 -22.92 2.32
N ASP A 40 11.92 -23.78 2.26
CA ASP A 40 12.07 -25.22 2.50
C ASP A 40 12.93 -25.91 1.43
N ARG A 41 13.06 -25.30 0.25
CA ARG A 41 13.88 -25.79 -0.86
C ARG A 41 15.29 -25.19 -0.85
N PHE A 42 15.62 -24.37 0.16
CA PHE A 42 16.94 -23.78 0.34
C PHE A 42 17.74 -24.51 1.42
N ILE A 43 18.90 -25.05 1.03
CA ILE A 43 19.88 -25.65 1.94
C ILE A 43 21.26 -25.08 1.64
N LYS A 44 21.95 -24.57 2.66
CA LYS A 44 23.27 -23.95 2.56
C LYS A 44 24.28 -24.99 2.04
N GLY A 45 25.02 -24.63 1.00
CA GLY A 45 26.03 -25.51 0.37
C GLY A 45 25.49 -26.44 -0.72
N ARG A 46 24.17 -26.55 -0.90
CA ARG A 46 23.54 -27.35 -1.97
C ARG A 46 23.01 -26.49 -3.10
N LYS A 47 23.90 -26.17 -4.05
CA LYS A 47 23.57 -25.36 -5.24
C LYS A 47 22.61 -26.07 -6.20
N ASP A 48 22.66 -27.39 -6.24
CA ASP A 48 21.80 -28.27 -7.03
C ASP A 48 20.31 -28.11 -6.70
N LEU A 49 19.97 -27.71 -5.47
CA LEU A 49 18.59 -27.50 -5.03
C LEU A 49 18.04 -26.11 -5.40
N LEU A 50 18.91 -25.16 -5.75
CA LEU A 50 18.49 -23.79 -6.11
C LEU A 50 17.60 -23.77 -7.36
N LYS A 51 17.77 -24.74 -8.27
CA LYS A 51 16.90 -24.91 -9.46
C LYS A 51 15.43 -25.13 -9.09
N ASN A 52 15.16 -25.63 -7.89
CA ASN A 52 13.82 -25.89 -7.38
C ASN A 52 13.19 -24.62 -6.77
N ILE A 53 13.97 -23.56 -6.56
CA ILE A 53 13.50 -22.24 -6.09
C ILE A 53 13.24 -21.38 -7.32
N ALA A 54 12.09 -21.58 -7.95
CA ALA A 54 11.66 -20.75 -9.06
C ALA A 54 10.88 -19.53 -8.56
N ARG A 55 10.97 -18.42 -9.29
CA ARG A 55 10.05 -17.30 -9.11
C ARG A 55 8.64 -17.83 -9.36
N ARG A 56 7.72 -17.62 -8.41
CA ARG A 56 6.30 -17.88 -8.71
C ARG A 56 5.96 -17.04 -9.94
N LYS A 57 5.71 -17.70 -11.07
CA LYS A 57 5.01 -17.06 -12.16
C LYS A 57 3.67 -16.68 -11.55
N TYR A 58 3.33 -15.40 -11.60
CA TYR A 58 1.93 -15.03 -11.47
C TYR A 58 1.26 -15.81 -12.59
N SER A 59 0.58 -16.90 -12.25
CA SER A 59 -0.35 -17.54 -13.15
C SER A 59 -1.28 -16.43 -13.58
N GLN A 60 -1.20 -16.04 -14.85
CA GLN A 60 -2.22 -15.29 -15.57
C GLN A 60 -3.46 -16.19 -15.60
N GLY A 61 -4.09 -16.32 -14.45
CA GLY A 61 -5.08 -17.34 -14.12
C GLY A 61 -6.01 -16.77 -13.07
N SER A 62 -6.71 -15.70 -13.46
CA SER A 62 -8.00 -15.28 -12.91
C SER A 62 -8.40 -13.98 -13.59
N GLU A 63 -9.04 -14.09 -14.76
CA GLU A 63 -9.76 -12.96 -15.37
C GLU A 63 -10.75 -12.31 -14.38
N GLN A 64 -11.23 -13.06 -13.38
CA GLN A 64 -12.03 -12.54 -12.26
C GLN A 64 -11.27 -11.61 -11.30
N GLN A 65 -9.99 -11.86 -11.00
CA GLN A 65 -9.28 -11.07 -9.99
C GLN A 65 -8.77 -9.73 -10.56
N ASN A 66 -8.54 -9.66 -11.88
CA ASN A 66 -8.23 -8.40 -12.56
C ASN A 66 -9.43 -7.44 -12.61
N ASN A 67 -10.66 -7.97 -12.71
CA ASN A 67 -11.85 -7.12 -12.78
C ASN A 67 -12.16 -6.47 -11.42
N GLU A 68 -12.04 -7.23 -10.32
CA GLU A 68 -12.18 -6.68 -8.96
C GLU A 68 -11.09 -5.65 -8.65
N ASN A 69 -9.85 -5.91 -9.04
CA ASN A 69 -8.73 -4.99 -8.78
C ASN A 69 -8.85 -3.70 -9.61
N PHE A 70 -9.36 -3.80 -10.86
CA PHE A 70 -9.67 -2.64 -11.68
C PHE A 70 -10.86 -1.83 -11.13
N GLY A 71 -11.91 -2.51 -10.67
CA GLY A 71 -13.05 -1.88 -9.99
C GLY A 71 -12.63 -1.13 -8.73
N LEU A 72 -11.79 -1.74 -7.89
CA LEU A 72 -11.23 -1.11 -6.71
C LEU A 72 -10.35 0.11 -7.06
N TRP A 73 -9.57 0.03 -8.15
CA TRP A 73 -8.74 1.15 -8.60
C TRP A 73 -9.58 2.34 -9.05
N MET A 74 -10.65 2.08 -9.81
CA MET A 74 -11.59 3.10 -10.26
C MET A 74 -12.37 3.71 -9.09
N GLU A 75 -12.78 2.91 -8.10
CA GLU A 75 -13.42 3.41 -6.88
C GLU A 75 -12.49 4.31 -6.08
N VAL A 76 -11.21 3.95 -5.95
CA VAL A 76 -10.22 4.81 -5.30
C VAL A 76 -10.07 6.15 -6.01
N GLU A 77 -10.10 6.16 -7.35
CA GLU A 77 -10.00 7.40 -8.11
C GLU A 77 -11.26 8.28 -7.96
N ASN A 78 -12.44 7.67 -7.98
CA ASN A 78 -13.71 8.35 -7.71
C ASN A 78 -13.75 8.92 -6.28
N LEU A 79 -13.27 8.18 -5.28
CA LEU A 79 -13.21 8.66 -3.90
C LEU A 79 -12.24 9.83 -3.74
N LYS A 80 -11.12 9.87 -4.48
CA LYS A 80 -10.21 11.02 -4.47
C LYS A 80 -10.89 12.27 -5.01
N THR A 81 -11.59 12.16 -6.14
CA THR A 81 -12.27 13.31 -6.75
C THR A 81 -13.41 13.80 -5.86
N ALA A 82 -14.26 12.89 -5.35
CA ALA A 82 -15.32 13.20 -4.40
C ALA A 82 -14.78 13.90 -3.14
N LYS A 83 -13.66 13.42 -2.58
CA LYS A 83 -12.98 14.04 -1.44
C LYS A 83 -12.52 15.47 -1.73
N ILE A 84 -12.00 15.73 -2.93
CA ILE A 84 -11.57 17.08 -3.33
C ILE A 84 -12.79 18.00 -3.42
N THR A 85 -13.87 17.55 -4.07
CA THR A 85 -15.12 18.30 -4.19
C THR A 85 -15.70 18.65 -2.82
N LEU A 86 -15.82 17.67 -1.93
CA LEU A 86 -16.32 17.89 -0.58
C LEU A 86 -15.47 18.90 0.19
N LYS A 87 -14.13 18.81 0.08
CA LYS A 87 -13.24 19.80 0.70
C LYS A 87 -13.49 21.21 0.16
N GLN A 88 -13.72 21.37 -1.15
CA GLN A 88 -14.01 22.66 -1.75
C GLN A 88 -15.35 23.23 -1.24
N GLU A 89 -16.39 22.40 -1.12
CA GLU A 89 -17.67 22.83 -0.55
C GLU A 89 -17.53 23.26 0.91
N MET A 90 -16.77 22.52 1.73
CA MET A 90 -16.51 22.92 3.11
C MET A 90 -15.83 24.28 3.20
N VAL A 91 -14.90 24.59 2.30
CA VAL A 91 -14.25 25.91 2.25
C VAL A 91 -15.26 26.99 1.88
N LYS A 92 -16.09 26.77 0.86
CA LYS A 92 -17.14 27.72 0.46
C LYS A 92 -18.13 27.99 1.59
N LEU A 93 -18.60 26.95 2.28
CA LEU A 93 -19.52 27.09 3.41
C LEU A 93 -18.88 27.86 4.57
N ARG A 94 -17.61 27.60 4.89
CA ARG A 94 -16.88 28.38 5.90
C ARG A 94 -16.78 29.85 5.52
N GLN A 95 -16.51 30.15 4.25
CA GLN A 95 -16.47 31.53 3.76
C GLN A 95 -17.83 32.22 3.85
N TYR A 96 -18.90 31.53 3.43
CA TYR A 96 -20.27 32.05 3.52
C TYR A 96 -20.67 32.33 4.98
N ASN A 97 -20.34 31.41 5.89
CA ASN A 97 -20.68 31.57 7.29
C ASN A 97 -19.88 32.73 7.93
N LYS A 98 -18.59 32.87 7.57
CA LYS A 98 -17.76 34.00 8.00
C LYS A 98 -18.26 35.33 7.46
N SER A 99 -18.68 35.40 6.20
CA SER A 99 -19.23 36.62 5.60
C SER A 99 -20.62 36.97 6.16
N ALA A 100 -21.44 35.98 6.47
CA ALA A 100 -22.70 36.18 7.20
C ALA A 100 -22.46 36.75 8.61
N ALA A 101 -21.51 36.19 9.36
CA ALA A 101 -21.13 36.70 10.68
C ALA A 101 -20.64 38.15 10.62
N ILE A 102 -19.78 38.50 9.66
CA ILE A 102 -19.32 39.88 9.46
C ILE A 102 -20.50 40.81 9.15
N ARG A 103 -21.41 40.42 8.24
CA ARG A 103 -22.59 41.23 7.90
C ARG A 103 -23.48 41.50 9.12
N LEU A 104 -23.73 40.48 9.94
CA LEU A 104 -24.52 40.63 11.17
C LEU A 104 -23.84 41.57 12.16
N GLN A 105 -22.52 41.43 12.34
CA GLN A 105 -21.74 42.32 13.21
C GLN A 105 -21.76 43.77 12.72
N THR A 106 -21.66 43.99 11.41
CA THR A 106 -21.76 45.33 10.82
C THR A 106 -23.13 45.95 11.10
N ILE A 107 -24.23 45.22 10.93
CA ILE A 107 -25.58 45.71 11.20
C ILE A 107 -25.75 46.10 12.67
N SER A 108 -25.21 45.30 13.61
CA SER A 108 -25.29 45.60 15.05
C SER A 108 -24.44 46.79 15.51
N CYS A 109 -23.50 47.29 14.70
CA CYS A 109 -22.70 48.46 15.03
C CYS A 109 -23.36 49.79 14.59
N PHE A 110 -24.55 49.73 14.00
CA PHE A 110 -25.35 50.90 13.60
C PHE A 110 -26.50 51.23 14.57
N ASP A 111 -26.68 50.43 15.63
CA ASP A 111 -27.49 50.74 16.82
C ASP A 111 -26.59 51.27 17.95
#